data_AF-A0A522Q2J4-F1
#
_entry.id   AF-A0A522Q2J4-F1
#
_cell.length_a   1.000
_cell.length_b   1.000
_cell.length_c   1.000
_cell.angle_alpha   90.00
_cell.angle_beta   90.00
_cell.angle_gamma   90.00
#
_symmetry.space_group_name_H-M   'P 1'
#
loop_
_entity.id
_entity.type
_entity.pdbx_description
1 polymer ?
#
loop_
_entity_poly.entity_id
_entity_poly.type
_entity_poly.pdbx_seq_one_letter_code
_entity_poly.pdbx_strand_id
1 'polypeptide(L)' 'KVLEEAGEVWLAAEHESAERTAEEISQLLYRVQVIMLGRGIGLEDVYRHL' A
#
# COMPACT_ATOMS: atom_id res chain seq x y z
N LYS A 1 -2.81 -3.67 -10.28
CA LYS A 1 -2.25 -4.12 -8.98
C LYS A 1 -2.48 -3.10 -7.86
N VAL A 2 -1.86 -1.90 -7.80
CA VAL A 2 -2.13 -0.94 -6.69
C VAL A 2 -3.63 -0.67 -6.44
N LEU A 3 -4.42 -0.47 -7.50
CA LEU A 3 -5.87 -0.26 -7.39
C LEU A 3 -6.62 -1.47 -6.78
N GLU A 4 -6.15 -2.68 -7.09
CA GLU A 4 -6.75 -3.93 -6.60
C GLU A 4 -6.46 -4.10 -5.11
N GLU A 5 -5.19 -3.95 -4.70
CA GLU A 5 -4.79 -4.03 -3.29
C GLU A 5 -5.48 -2.93 -2.47
N ALA A 6 -5.70 -1.74 -3.04
CA ALA A 6 -6.46 -0.69 -2.35
C ALA A 6 -7.92 -1.07 -2.10
N GLY A 7 -8.54 -1.81 -3.04
CA GLY A 7 -9.86 -2.39 -2.84
C GLY A 7 -9.87 -3.52 -1.80
N GLU A 8 -8.85 -4.38 -1.82
CA GLU A 8 -8.68 -5.47 -0.84
C GLU A 8 -8.44 -4.93 0.56
N VAL A 9 -7.61 -3.89 0.73
CA VAL A 9 -7.43 -3.17 2.00
C VAL A 9 -8.75 -2.63 2.52
N TRP A 10 -9.56 -2.00 1.65
CA TRP A 10 -10.85 -1.47 2.08
C TRP A 10 -11.80 -2.58 2.53
N LEU A 11 -11.93 -3.65 1.74
CA LEU A 11 -12.77 -4.79 2.11
C LEU A 11 -12.32 -5.45 3.41
N ALA A 12 -11.01 -5.66 3.58
CA ALA A 12 -10.45 -6.24 4.80
C ALA A 12 -10.69 -5.35 6.03
N ALA A 13 -10.54 -4.03 5.88
CA ALA A 13 -10.79 -3.09 6.96
C ALA A 13 -12.27 -3.06 7.42
N GLU A 14 -13.21 -3.30 6.52
CA GLU A 14 -14.65 -3.29 6.82
C GLU A 14 -15.17 -4.65 7.35
N HIS A 15 -14.53 -5.76 6.95
CA HIS A 15 -15.13 -7.09 7.10
C HIS A 15 -14.23 -8.16 7.71
N GLU A 16 -12.92 -7.93 7.83
CA GLU A 16 -11.96 -8.94 8.24
C GLU A 16 -11.24 -8.57 9.55
N SER A 17 -10.35 -9.46 10.02
CA SER A 17 -9.57 -9.24 11.23
C SER A 17 -8.51 -8.14 11.04
N ALA A 18 -8.00 -7.60 12.16
CA ALA A 18 -6.87 -6.68 12.15
C ALA A 18 -5.61 -7.30 11.52
N GLU A 19 -5.41 -8.61 11.70
CA GLU A 19 -4.30 -9.35 11.09
C GLU A 19 -4.43 -9.41 9.57
N ARG A 20 -5.62 -9.74 9.05
CA ARG A 20 -5.86 -9.74 7.59
C ARG A 20 -5.74 -8.34 7.00
N THR A 21 -6.29 -7.34 7.68
CA THR A 21 -6.17 -5.94 7.26
C THR A 21 -4.70 -5.50 7.18
N ALA A 22 -3.89 -5.86 8.18
CA ALA A 22 -2.47 -5.57 8.18
C ALA A 22 -1.74 -6.27 7.02
N GLU A 23 -2.14 -7.50 6.68
CA GLU A 23 -1.58 -8.23 5.54
C GLU A 23 -1.87 -7.50 4.21
N GLU A 24 -3.11 -7.08 3.96
CA GLU A 24 -3.45 -6.33 2.73
C GLU A 24 -2.73 -4.99 2.67
N ILE A 25 -2.63 -4.27 3.80
CA ILE A 25 -1.88 -3.02 3.86
C ILE A 25 -0.42 -3.25 3.49
N SER A 26 0.17 -4.36 3.95
CA SER A 26 1.56 -4.71 3.61
C SER A 26 1.76 -4.91 2.10
N GLN A 27 0.80 -5.54 1.42
CA GLN A 27 0.83 -5.72 -0.03
C GLN A 27 0.69 -4.39 -0.77
N LEU A 28 -0.25 -3.53 -0.35
CA LEU A 28 -0.42 -2.20 -0.92
C LEU A 28 0.86 -1.36 -0.80
N LEU A 29 1.46 -1.32 0.40
CA LEU A 29 2.73 -0.62 0.63
C LEU A 29 3.85 -1.16 -0.26
N TYR A 30 3.97 -2.48 -0.39
CA TYR A 30 4.92 -3.11 -1.30
C TYR A 30 4.71 -2.68 -2.75
N ARG A 31 3.47 -2.70 -3.26
CA ARG A 31 3.17 -2.30 -4.65
C ARG A 31 3.50 -0.83 -4.91
N VAL A 32 3.24 0.06 -3.94
CA VAL A 32 3.61 1.47 -4.04
C VAL A 32 5.13 1.62 -4.12
N GLN A 33 5.89 0.92 -3.27
CA GLN A 33 7.35 0.94 -3.31
C GLN A 33 7.93 0.42 -4.63
N VAL A 34 7.33 -0.60 -5.24
CA VAL A 34 7.74 -1.07 -6.58
C VAL A 34 7.59 0.03 -7.63
N ILE A 35 6.51 0.81 -7.59
CA ILE A 35 6.34 1.97 -8.49
C ILE A 35 7.38 3.05 -8.20
N MET A 36 7.64 3.33 -6.92
CA MET A 36 8.67 4.30 -6.52
C MET A 36 10.03 3.95 -7.12
N LEU A 37 10.46 2.69 -6.98
CA LEU A 37 11.71 2.19 -7.57
C LEU A 37 11.70 2.31 -9.11
N GLY A 38 10.60 1.93 -9.76
CA GLY A 38 10.47 2.05 -11.22
C GLY A 38 10.46 3.49 -11.74
N ARG A 39 10.21 4.48 -10.87
CA ARG A 39 10.18 5.91 -11.20
C ARG A 39 11.38 6.69 -10.63
N GLY A 40 12.28 6.05 -9.91
CA GLY A 40 13.41 6.71 -9.25
C GLY A 40 12.98 7.68 -8.15
N ILE A 41 11.90 7.38 -7.43
CA ILE A 41 11.36 8.19 -6.33
C ILE A 41 11.85 7.59 -5.00
N GLY A 42 12.55 8.38 -4.20
CA GLY A 42 13.00 8.01 -2.85
C GLY A 42 11.92 8.21 -1.78
N LEU A 43 12.14 7.68 -0.58
CA LEU A 43 11.26 7.92 0.56
C LEU A 43 11.26 9.40 0.98
N GLU A 44 12.41 10.06 0.87
CA GLU A 44 12.58 11.49 1.11
C GLU A 44 11.73 12.35 0.16
N ASP A 45 11.53 11.91 -1.08
CA ASP A 45 10.68 12.61 -2.03
C ASP A 45 9.21 12.56 -1.59
N VAL A 46 8.75 11.38 -1.13
CA VAL A 46 7.39 11.17 -0.63
C VAL A 46 7.15 11.90 0.68
N TYR A 47 8.08 11.78 1.63
CA TYR A 47 7.92 12.36 2.97
C TYR A 47 7.98 13.88 3.00
N ARG A 48 8.54 14.55 1.97
CA ARG A 48 8.41 16.01 1.83
C ARG A 48 6.97 16.49 1.58
N HIS A 49 6.05 15.59 1.26
CA HIS A 49 4.63 15.90 1.01
C HIS A 49 3.69 15.48 2.15
N LEU A 50 4.21 14.89 3.23
CA LEU A 50 3.47 14.53 4.45
C LEU A 50 3.68 15.59 5.54
#